data_AF-A0A9X2GXF6-F1
#
_entry.id   AF-A0A9X2GXF6-F1
#
_cell.length_a   1.000
_cell.length_b   1.000
_cell.length_c   1.000
_cell.angle_alpha   90.00
_cell.angle_beta   90.00
_cell.angle_gamma   90.00
#
_symmetry.space_group_name_H-M   'P 1'
#
loop_
_entity.id
_entity.type
_entity.pdbx_description
1 polymer ?
#
loop_
_entity_poly.entity_id
_entity_poly.type
_entity_poly.pdbx_seq_one_letter_code
_entity_poly.pdbx_strand_id
1 'polypeptide(L)'
;MNRLFPSGLSRVALLAAHCDDLAIGAGGTLLVMCTAHPGIQVDALVLSGGGTAREEEERNALAAFCPDADLRVTVAKVPDGRLPAHWDEAKNAVEELRMRTEPDLILAPQAGDAHQDHRGLARLVPTAFRDHLTLGYEILKWDGDLGRPNAYQPLDLALAERKVSLLWEHYPSQRHRPWFDREAFLGLARIRGIECHARYAEAFYLHKLALDLAGG
;
A
#
# COMPACT_ATOMS: atom_id res chain seq x y z
N MET A 1 13.41 -14.54 13.09
CA MET A 1 12.79 -13.32 13.68
C MET A 1 11.47 -13.73 14.32
N ASN A 2 11.19 -13.29 15.54
CA ASN A 2 9.91 -13.57 16.20
C ASN A 2 8.77 -12.81 15.51
N ARG A 3 7.56 -13.37 15.54
CA ARG A 3 6.38 -12.78 14.89
C ARG A 3 5.36 -12.38 15.94
N LEU A 4 4.75 -11.21 15.77
CA LEU A 4 3.54 -10.81 16.47
C LEU A 4 2.36 -11.06 15.54
N PHE A 5 1.27 -11.59 16.09
CA PHE A 5 0.04 -11.83 15.34
C PHE A 5 -1.00 -10.77 15.74
N PRO A 6 -1.73 -10.19 14.78
CA PRO A 6 -2.82 -9.27 15.09
C PRO A 6 -3.93 -10.00 15.86
N SER A 7 -4.49 -9.35 16.89
CA SER A 7 -5.60 -9.90 17.70
C SER A 7 -6.93 -9.97 16.94
N GLY A 8 -7.03 -9.27 15.82
CA GLY A 8 -8.11 -9.32 14.84
C GLY A 8 -7.77 -8.45 13.65
N LEU A 9 -8.19 -8.86 12.46
CA LEU A 9 -8.04 -8.08 11.24
C LEU A 9 -9.33 -8.23 10.43
N SER A 10 -10.17 -7.20 10.48
CA SER A 10 -11.52 -7.20 9.92
C SER A 10 -11.73 -6.06 8.91
N ARG A 11 -10.97 -4.97 9.06
CA ARG A 11 -11.11 -3.78 8.24
C ARG A 11 -9.77 -3.12 7.99
N VAL A 12 -9.52 -2.74 6.74
CA VAL A 12 -8.25 -2.17 6.29
C VAL A 12 -8.52 -0.95 5.43
N ALA A 13 -7.75 0.11 5.67
CA ALA A 13 -7.72 1.26 4.78
C ALA A 13 -6.45 1.24 3.93
N LEU A 14 -6.64 1.38 2.63
CA LEU A 14 -5.56 1.45 1.64
C LEU A 14 -5.50 2.88 1.11
N LEU A 15 -4.34 3.54 1.24
CA LEU A 15 -4.15 4.89 0.76
C LEU A 15 -3.00 4.92 -0.25
N ALA A 16 -3.22 5.60 -1.37
CA ALA A 16 -2.23 5.83 -2.42
C ALA A 16 -2.33 7.26 -2.96
N ALA A 17 -1.20 7.80 -3.39
CA ALA A 17 -1.20 9.06 -4.10
C ALA A 17 -1.67 8.87 -5.54
N HIS A 18 -1.15 7.84 -6.21
CA HIS A 18 -1.45 7.54 -7.61
C HIS A 18 -1.93 6.09 -7.75
N CYS A 19 -2.66 5.83 -8.83
CA CYS A 19 -2.88 4.44 -9.25
C CYS A 19 -1.53 3.74 -9.39
N ASP A 20 -1.47 2.43 -9.13
CA ASP A 20 -0.29 1.54 -9.02
C ASP A 20 0.50 1.54 -7.70
N ASP A 21 0.48 2.61 -6.90
CA ASP A 21 1.35 2.72 -5.72
C ASP A 21 1.13 1.57 -4.72
N LEU A 22 -0.13 1.22 -4.43
CA LEU A 22 -0.49 0.12 -3.53
C LEU A 22 -0.06 -1.25 -4.06
N ALA A 23 -0.29 -1.50 -5.36
CA ALA A 23 0.09 -2.76 -5.98
C ALA A 23 1.62 -2.93 -6.01
N ILE A 24 2.36 -1.84 -6.26
CA ILE A 24 3.82 -1.83 -6.26
C ILE A 24 4.35 -2.06 -4.85
N GLY A 25 3.86 -1.32 -3.85
CA GLY A 25 4.43 -1.34 -2.51
C GLY A 25 3.96 -2.48 -1.62
N ALA A 26 2.70 -2.92 -1.79
CA ALA A 26 2.05 -3.83 -0.86
C ALA A 26 1.21 -4.94 -1.53
N GLY A 27 1.27 -5.11 -2.85
CA GLY A 27 0.41 -6.07 -3.56
C GLY A 27 0.54 -7.51 -3.07
N GLY A 28 1.73 -7.96 -2.66
CA GLY A 28 1.93 -9.28 -2.07
C GLY A 28 1.25 -9.41 -0.71
N THR A 29 1.35 -8.39 0.13
CA THR A 29 0.72 -8.29 1.44
C THR A 29 -0.80 -8.29 1.33
N LEU A 30 -1.36 -7.57 0.35
CA LEU A 30 -2.80 -7.59 0.08
C LEU A 30 -3.30 -9.00 -0.26
N LEU A 31 -2.56 -9.73 -1.10
CA LEU A 31 -2.89 -11.12 -1.44
C LEU A 31 -2.84 -12.03 -0.21
N VAL A 32 -1.78 -11.96 0.62
CA VAL A 32 -1.70 -12.72 1.88
C VAL A 32 -2.92 -12.43 2.76
N MET A 33 -3.17 -11.15 2.99
CA MET A 33 -4.16 -10.66 3.93
C MET A 33 -5.57 -11.05 3.50
N CYS A 34 -5.97 -10.73 2.27
CA CYS A 34 -7.33 -10.97 1.80
C CYS A 34 -7.63 -12.47 1.61
N THR A 35 -6.64 -13.27 1.18
CA THR A 35 -6.79 -14.74 1.15
C THR A 35 -6.92 -15.35 2.55
N ALA A 36 -6.21 -14.82 3.55
CA ALA A 36 -6.31 -15.30 4.93
C ALA A 36 -7.60 -14.85 5.64
N HIS A 37 -8.22 -13.77 5.18
CA HIS A 37 -9.41 -13.17 5.78
C HIS A 37 -10.51 -12.91 4.73
N PRO A 38 -11.21 -13.96 4.24
CA PRO A 38 -12.34 -13.78 3.33
C PRO A 38 -13.42 -12.88 3.94
N GLY A 39 -13.95 -11.95 3.16
CA GLY A 39 -14.93 -10.95 3.60
C GLY A 39 -14.35 -9.78 4.39
N ILE A 40 -13.02 -9.68 4.51
CA ILE A 40 -12.36 -8.50 5.09
C ILE A 40 -12.82 -7.22 4.37
N GLN A 41 -13.12 -6.18 5.13
CA GLN A 41 -13.56 -4.90 4.59
C GLN A 41 -12.34 -4.08 4.16
N VAL A 42 -12.30 -3.68 2.90
CA VAL A 42 -11.18 -2.93 2.33
C VAL A 42 -11.71 -1.62 1.75
N ASP A 43 -11.38 -0.51 2.41
CA ASP A 43 -11.65 0.84 1.91
C ASP A 43 -10.38 1.42 1.29
N ALA A 44 -10.34 1.53 -0.04
CA ALA A 44 -9.22 2.11 -0.77
C ALA A 44 -9.50 3.56 -1.19
N LEU A 45 -8.51 4.43 -1.00
CA LEU A 45 -8.46 5.81 -1.48
C LEU A 45 -7.18 6.03 -2.28
N VAL A 46 -7.34 6.41 -3.54
CA VAL A 46 -6.27 6.85 -4.43
C VAL A 46 -6.51 8.32 -4.76
N LEU A 47 -5.54 9.21 -4.49
CA LEU A 47 -5.75 10.66 -4.63
C LEU A 47 -5.88 11.12 -6.09
N SER A 48 -5.08 10.55 -6.98
CA SER A 48 -4.91 11.00 -8.36
C SER A 48 -5.22 9.89 -9.36
N GLY A 49 -5.90 10.24 -10.46
CA GLY A 49 -6.23 9.32 -11.56
C GLY A 49 -7.72 9.19 -11.88
N GLY A 50 -8.59 9.75 -11.04
CA GLY A 50 -10.04 9.70 -11.21
C GLY A 50 -10.52 10.38 -12.49
N GLY A 51 -11.47 9.77 -13.19
CA GLY A 51 -11.96 10.22 -14.48
C GLY A 51 -10.98 10.02 -15.65
N THR A 52 -9.90 9.26 -15.46
CA THR A 52 -8.98 8.85 -16.52
C THR A 52 -9.00 7.32 -16.68
N ALA A 53 -8.33 6.79 -17.71
CA ALA A 53 -8.18 5.34 -17.88
C ALA A 53 -7.47 4.65 -16.69
N ARG A 54 -6.69 5.40 -15.91
CA ARG A 54 -5.98 4.91 -14.72
C ARG A 54 -6.94 4.51 -13.59
N GLU A 55 -8.13 5.10 -13.53
CA GLU A 55 -9.14 4.73 -12.53
C GLU A 55 -9.63 3.30 -12.74
N GLU A 56 -9.87 2.90 -13.99
CA GLU A 56 -10.31 1.55 -14.32
C GLU A 56 -9.20 0.52 -14.12
N GLU A 57 -7.94 0.85 -14.49
CA GLU A 57 -6.76 0.03 -14.17
C GLU A 57 -6.67 -0.26 -12.66
N GLU A 58 -6.78 0.78 -11.83
CA GLU A 58 -6.69 0.64 -10.37
C GLU A 58 -7.82 -0.20 -9.77
N ARG A 59 -9.07 0.04 -10.22
CA ARG A 59 -10.23 -0.74 -9.74
C ARG A 59 -10.08 -2.22 -10.05
N ASN A 60 -9.66 -2.55 -11.27
CA ASN A 60 -9.44 -3.93 -11.70
C ASN A 60 -8.25 -4.56 -10.95
N ALA A 61 -7.16 -3.81 -10.78
CA ALA A 61 -6.00 -4.27 -10.03
C ALA A 61 -6.36 -4.57 -8.57
N LEU A 62 -6.98 -3.64 -7.85
CA LEU A 62 -7.32 -3.84 -6.44
C LEU A 62 -8.32 -4.97 -6.23
N ALA A 63 -9.25 -5.20 -7.17
CA ALA A 63 -10.11 -6.38 -7.15
C ALA A 63 -9.31 -7.69 -7.26
N ALA A 64 -8.26 -7.72 -8.08
CA ALA A 64 -7.38 -8.89 -8.21
C ALA A 64 -6.41 -9.06 -7.04
N PHE A 65 -5.95 -7.96 -6.43
CA PHE A 65 -5.06 -7.97 -5.27
C PHE A 65 -5.78 -8.21 -3.94
N CYS A 66 -7.10 -7.99 -3.88
CA CYS A 66 -7.94 -8.22 -2.71
C CYS A 66 -9.01 -9.29 -2.97
N PRO A 67 -8.62 -10.54 -3.27
CA PRO A 67 -9.59 -11.61 -3.54
C PRO A 67 -10.51 -11.82 -2.34
N ASP A 68 -11.80 -12.04 -2.62
CA ASP A 68 -12.86 -12.32 -1.64
C ASP A 68 -13.07 -11.23 -0.56
N ALA A 69 -12.50 -10.03 -0.73
CA ALA A 69 -12.73 -8.90 0.15
C ALA A 69 -14.03 -8.15 -0.18
N ASP A 70 -14.62 -7.51 0.83
CA ASP A 70 -15.64 -6.47 0.64
C ASP A 70 -14.91 -5.17 0.29
N LEU A 71 -14.66 -4.98 -1.02
CA LEU A 71 -13.78 -3.94 -1.55
C LEU A 71 -14.55 -2.69 -2.01
N ARG A 72 -14.20 -1.55 -1.42
CA ARG A 72 -14.66 -0.22 -1.85
C ARG A 72 -13.49 0.65 -2.32
N VAL A 73 -13.41 0.91 -3.62
CA VAL A 73 -12.36 1.76 -4.20
C VAL A 73 -12.87 3.17 -4.52
N THR A 74 -12.18 4.18 -4.00
CA THR A 74 -12.34 5.60 -4.37
C THR A 74 -11.08 6.09 -5.08
N VAL A 75 -11.21 6.57 -6.32
CA VAL A 75 -10.13 7.26 -7.03
C VAL A 75 -10.54 8.72 -7.19
N ALA A 76 -9.88 9.62 -6.46
CA ALA A 76 -10.14 11.04 -6.48
C ALA A 76 -9.48 11.71 -7.69
N LYS A 77 -9.75 13.02 -7.84
CA LYS A 77 -9.34 13.83 -9.00
C LYS A 77 -8.30 14.89 -8.62
N VAL A 78 -7.55 14.66 -7.54
CA VAL A 78 -6.45 15.54 -7.18
C VAL A 78 -5.47 15.56 -8.36
N PRO A 79 -5.04 16.74 -8.83
CA PRO A 79 -4.09 16.81 -9.93
C PRO A 79 -2.76 16.14 -9.59
N ASP A 80 -2.35 15.21 -10.45
CA ASP A 80 -1.13 14.41 -10.33
C ASP A 80 0.14 15.29 -10.20
N GLY A 81 0.97 14.98 -9.20
CA GLY A 81 2.23 15.66 -8.92
C GLY A 81 2.06 17.09 -8.41
N ARG A 82 0.91 17.43 -7.82
CA ARG A 82 0.60 18.81 -7.39
C ARG A 82 0.49 19.01 -5.89
N LEU A 83 0.82 18.03 -5.04
CA LEU A 83 0.97 18.34 -3.61
C LEU A 83 2.25 19.16 -3.36
N PRO A 84 2.21 20.20 -2.50
CA PRO A 84 1.13 20.57 -1.59
C PRO A 84 0.13 21.63 -2.12
N ALA A 85 0.19 22.02 -3.40
CA ALA A 85 -0.73 23.04 -3.93
C ALA A 85 -2.21 22.64 -3.82
N HIS A 86 -2.52 21.33 -3.81
CA HIS A 86 -3.86 20.77 -3.59
C HIS A 86 -4.01 20.10 -2.21
N TRP A 87 -3.35 20.64 -1.18
CA TRP A 87 -3.35 20.05 0.18
C TRP A 87 -4.75 19.88 0.77
N ASP A 88 -5.60 20.91 0.67
CA ASP A 88 -6.94 20.87 1.27
C ASP A 88 -7.83 19.82 0.61
N GLU A 89 -7.71 19.64 -0.71
CA GLU A 89 -8.44 18.61 -1.46
C GLU A 89 -8.02 17.20 -1.02
N ALA A 90 -6.71 16.94 -0.96
CA ALA A 90 -6.19 15.67 -0.47
C ALA A 90 -6.55 15.41 0.99
N LYS A 91 -6.48 16.44 1.85
CA LYS A 91 -6.85 16.34 3.25
C LYS A 91 -8.33 16.00 3.42
N ASN A 92 -9.22 16.69 2.70
CA ASN A 92 -10.65 16.41 2.76
C ASN A 92 -10.95 14.96 2.32
N ALA A 93 -10.30 14.46 1.28
CA ALA A 93 -10.47 13.06 0.85
C ALA A 93 -10.04 12.05 1.95
N VAL A 94 -8.94 12.32 2.65
CA VAL A 94 -8.47 11.47 3.76
C VAL A 94 -9.43 11.54 4.96
N GLU A 95 -9.94 12.72 5.31
CA GLU A 95 -10.93 12.90 6.39
C GLU A 95 -12.28 12.23 6.05
N GLU A 96 -12.72 12.30 4.79
CA GLU A 96 -13.90 11.58 4.31
C GLU A 96 -13.77 10.06 4.40
N LEU A 97 -12.57 9.52 4.10
CA LEU A 97 -12.26 8.12 4.36
C LEU A 97 -12.30 7.81 5.86
N ARG A 98 -11.71 8.66 6.71
CA ARG A 98 -11.74 8.49 8.16
C ARG A 98 -13.16 8.46 8.73
N MET A 99 -14.08 9.25 8.19
CA MET A 99 -15.47 9.31 8.68
C MET A 99 -16.29 8.06 8.38
N ARG A 100 -15.88 7.23 7.42
CA ARG A 100 -16.66 6.05 6.97
C ARG A 100 -16.06 4.71 7.40
N THR A 101 -14.88 4.72 8.02
CA THR A 101 -14.12 3.51 8.33
C THR A 101 -13.34 3.63 9.64
N GLU A 102 -13.24 2.53 10.39
CA GLU A 102 -12.39 2.39 11.57
C GLU A 102 -11.43 1.21 11.35
N PRO A 103 -10.34 1.41 10.57
CA PRO A 103 -9.50 0.29 10.13
C PRO A 103 -8.59 -0.24 11.24
N ASP A 104 -8.42 -1.56 11.28
CA ASP A 104 -7.45 -2.21 12.17
C ASP A 104 -6.00 -1.98 11.67
N LEU A 105 -5.85 -1.80 10.35
CA LEU A 105 -4.58 -1.59 9.67
C LEU A 105 -4.73 -0.56 8.55
N ILE A 106 -3.72 0.29 8.41
CA ILE A 106 -3.60 1.25 7.32
C ILE A 106 -2.33 0.95 6.52
N LEU A 107 -2.48 0.84 5.20
CA LEU A 107 -1.36 0.84 4.25
C LEU A 107 -1.32 2.19 3.54
N ALA A 108 -0.19 2.89 3.62
CA ALA A 108 0.00 4.20 2.98
C ALA A 108 1.46 4.34 2.50
N PRO A 109 1.80 5.29 1.62
CA PRO A 109 3.20 5.52 1.27
C PRO A 109 4.03 5.90 2.49
N GLN A 110 5.31 5.58 2.46
CA GLN A 110 6.24 5.97 3.53
C GLN A 110 6.57 7.48 3.50
N ALA A 111 6.74 8.09 4.68
CA ALA A 111 6.80 9.55 4.84
C ALA A 111 8.09 10.23 4.31
N GLY A 112 9.15 9.45 4.08
CA GLY A 112 10.43 9.88 3.55
C GLY A 112 10.59 9.68 2.04
N ASP A 113 9.52 9.34 1.32
CA ASP A 113 9.56 9.06 -0.13
C ASP A 113 10.02 10.29 -0.93
N ALA A 114 10.75 10.16 -2.04
CA ALA A 114 11.23 11.32 -2.79
C ALA A 114 10.13 11.99 -3.64
N HIS A 115 9.04 11.28 -3.94
CA HIS A 115 7.89 11.83 -4.63
C HIS A 115 7.05 12.69 -3.67
N GLN A 116 6.78 13.93 -4.05
CA GLN A 116 6.13 14.88 -3.15
C GLN A 116 4.69 14.49 -2.79
N ASP A 117 3.96 13.86 -3.71
CA ASP A 117 2.60 13.41 -3.45
C ASP A 117 2.56 12.24 -2.47
N HIS A 118 3.52 11.30 -2.56
CA HIS A 118 3.65 10.20 -1.61
C HIS A 118 3.91 10.75 -0.20
N ARG A 119 4.89 11.64 -0.04
CA ARG A 119 5.16 12.31 1.25
C ARG A 119 3.97 13.11 1.75
N GLY A 120 3.30 13.84 0.85
CA GLY A 120 2.16 14.67 1.18
C GLY A 120 1.04 13.86 1.81
N LEU A 121 0.65 12.76 1.13
CA LEU A 121 -0.33 11.81 1.66
C LEU A 121 0.14 11.17 2.96
N ALA A 122 1.39 10.67 3.02
CA ALA A 122 1.95 10.04 4.21
C ALA A 122 1.94 10.96 5.45
N ARG A 123 2.08 12.28 5.26
CA ARG A 123 1.97 13.29 6.33
C ARG A 123 0.53 13.54 6.77
N LEU A 124 -0.45 13.37 5.88
CA LEU A 124 -1.87 13.52 6.20
C LEU A 124 -2.40 12.35 7.04
N VAL A 125 -1.97 11.11 6.75
CA VAL A 125 -2.46 9.90 7.43
C VAL A 125 -2.46 10.00 8.96
N PRO A 126 -1.33 10.30 9.64
CA PRO A 126 -1.33 10.34 11.11
C PRO A 126 -2.12 11.52 11.70
N THR A 127 -2.53 12.50 10.88
CA THR A 127 -3.36 13.62 11.35
C THR A 127 -4.85 13.26 11.43
N ALA A 128 -5.31 12.37 10.54
CA ALA A 128 -6.69 11.86 10.49
C ALA A 128 -6.84 10.53 11.26
N PHE A 129 -5.86 9.63 11.15
CA PHE A 129 -5.85 8.29 11.76
C PHE A 129 -4.84 8.20 12.91
N ARG A 130 -5.11 8.91 14.01
CA ARG A 130 -4.14 9.05 15.11
C ARG A 130 -3.87 7.76 15.87
N ASP A 131 -4.89 6.93 16.07
CA ASP A 131 -4.83 5.75 16.95
C ASP A 131 -4.67 4.43 16.19
N HIS A 132 -4.39 4.50 14.89
CA HIS A 132 -4.42 3.34 14.01
C HIS A 132 -3.00 2.85 13.67
N LEU A 133 -2.85 1.53 13.55
CA LEU A 133 -1.61 0.93 13.06
C LEU A 133 -1.42 1.29 11.59
N THR A 134 -0.32 1.96 11.25
CA THR A 134 0.01 2.33 9.87
C THR A 134 1.33 1.72 9.46
N LEU A 135 1.32 1.05 8.31
CA LEU A 135 2.51 0.54 7.64
C LEU A 135 2.78 1.37 6.39
N GLY A 136 3.89 2.11 6.41
CA GLY A 136 4.38 2.90 5.28
C GLY A 136 5.06 2.01 4.25
N TYR A 137 4.47 1.79 3.07
CA TYR A 137 5.09 0.96 2.02
C TYR A 137 6.11 1.72 1.17
N GLU A 138 7.05 0.98 0.59
CA GLU A 138 8.06 1.47 -0.35
C GLU A 138 7.52 1.43 -1.78
N ILE A 139 7.84 2.43 -2.60
CA ILE A 139 7.47 2.47 -4.01
C ILE A 139 8.75 2.46 -4.84
N LEU A 140 9.01 1.36 -5.54
CA LEU A 140 10.21 1.20 -6.36
C LEU A 140 10.08 1.97 -7.68
N LYS A 141 10.70 3.16 -7.77
CA LYS A 141 10.78 4.01 -8.96
C LYS A 141 12.24 4.50 -9.17
N TRP A 142 12.45 5.68 -9.77
CA TRP A 142 13.78 6.22 -10.13
C TRP A 142 14.42 7.11 -9.04
N ASP A 143 13.75 7.25 -7.90
CA ASP A 143 14.04 8.26 -6.89
C ASP A 143 15.28 7.97 -6.03
N GLY A 144 15.69 6.70 -5.94
CA GLY A 144 16.90 6.28 -5.21
C GLY A 144 16.81 6.45 -3.69
N ASP A 145 15.60 6.44 -3.16
CA ASP A 145 15.24 6.78 -1.77
C ASP A 145 14.89 5.56 -0.90
N LEU A 146 15.16 4.35 -1.41
CA LEU A 146 15.02 3.12 -0.63
C LEU A 146 15.84 3.19 0.66
N GLY A 147 15.18 2.97 1.79
CA GLY A 147 15.77 3.12 3.11
C GLY A 147 15.87 1.80 3.87
N ARG A 148 15.68 1.92 5.19
CA ARG A 148 15.77 0.83 6.17
C ARG A 148 14.40 0.60 6.80
N PRO A 149 13.51 -0.17 6.16
CA PRO A 149 12.23 -0.55 6.74
C PRO A 149 12.43 -1.39 8.01
N ASN A 150 11.40 -1.49 8.84
CA ASN A 150 11.47 -2.14 10.15
C ASN A 150 10.29 -3.10 10.43
N ALA A 151 9.40 -3.28 9.45
CA ALA A 151 8.34 -4.28 9.44
C ALA A 151 8.36 -5.00 8.09
N TYR A 152 8.05 -6.30 8.08
CA TYR A 152 8.20 -7.15 6.89
C TYR A 152 7.05 -8.14 6.77
N GLN A 153 6.56 -8.31 5.54
CA GLN A 153 5.64 -9.38 5.18
C GLN A 153 6.40 -10.39 4.30
N PRO A 154 6.83 -11.54 4.85
CA PRO A 154 7.46 -12.59 4.06
C PRO A 154 6.53 -13.08 2.94
N LEU A 155 7.12 -13.32 1.77
CA LEU A 155 6.46 -13.89 0.60
C LEU A 155 7.21 -15.15 0.19
N ASP A 156 6.48 -16.17 -0.24
CA ASP A 156 7.08 -17.24 -1.03
C ASP A 156 7.28 -16.78 -2.49
N LEU A 157 7.98 -17.59 -3.28
CA LEU A 157 8.24 -17.26 -4.68
C LEU A 157 6.95 -17.17 -5.50
N ALA A 158 6.01 -18.10 -5.29
CA ALA A 158 4.78 -18.15 -6.08
C ALA A 158 3.95 -16.87 -5.89
N LEU A 159 3.88 -16.37 -4.66
CA LEU A 159 3.18 -15.15 -4.33
C LEU A 159 3.88 -13.90 -4.85
N ALA A 160 5.22 -13.85 -4.76
CA ALA A 160 6.00 -12.76 -5.35
C ALA A 160 5.82 -12.68 -6.88
N GLU A 161 5.84 -13.82 -7.57
CA GLU A 161 5.56 -13.91 -9.02
C GLU A 161 4.11 -13.54 -9.35
N ARG A 162 3.16 -13.96 -8.50
CA ARG A 162 1.74 -13.61 -8.67
C ARG A 162 1.54 -12.10 -8.59
N LYS A 163 2.16 -11.43 -7.62
CA LYS A 163 2.16 -9.97 -7.52
C LYS A 163 2.67 -9.32 -8.81
N VAL A 164 3.83 -9.76 -9.32
CA VAL A 164 4.41 -9.21 -10.56
C VAL A 164 3.49 -9.45 -11.76
N SER A 165 2.89 -10.63 -11.85
CA SER A 165 1.97 -10.98 -12.94
C SER A 165 0.75 -10.05 -12.95
N LEU A 166 0.15 -9.79 -11.78
CA LEU A 166 -0.98 -8.88 -11.64
C LEU A 166 -0.60 -7.42 -11.91
N LEU A 167 0.58 -6.98 -11.46
CA LEU A 167 1.12 -5.66 -11.81
C LEU A 167 1.21 -5.50 -13.33
N TRP A 168 1.77 -6.51 -14.02
CA TRP A 168 1.87 -6.49 -15.46
C TRP A 168 0.50 -6.49 -16.11
N GLU A 169 -0.42 -7.36 -15.68
CA GLU A 169 -1.77 -7.52 -16.22
C GLU A 169 -2.58 -6.22 -16.15
N HIS A 170 -2.64 -5.58 -14.98
CA HIS A 170 -3.61 -4.51 -14.70
C HIS A 170 -3.13 -3.09 -14.94
N TYR A 171 -1.82 -2.86 -15.11
CA TYR A 171 -1.28 -1.51 -15.38
C TYR A 171 -0.59 -1.41 -16.75
N PRO A 172 -1.29 -1.69 -17.86
CA PRO A 172 -0.72 -1.58 -19.20
C PRO A 172 -0.16 -0.19 -19.50
N SER A 173 -0.75 0.87 -18.96
CA SER A 173 -0.24 2.24 -19.13
C SER A 173 1.16 2.45 -18.57
N GLN A 174 1.63 1.63 -17.62
CA GLN A 174 2.93 1.78 -16.96
C GLN A 174 4.04 0.93 -17.55
N ARG A 175 3.71 -0.07 -18.37
CA ARG A 175 4.67 -1.05 -18.94
C ARG A 175 5.79 -0.42 -19.78
N HIS A 176 5.60 0.81 -20.26
CA HIS A 176 6.62 1.54 -21.01
C HIS A 176 7.75 2.10 -20.13
N ARG A 177 7.57 2.11 -18.80
CA ARG A 177 8.57 2.59 -17.85
C ARG A 177 9.66 1.51 -17.69
N PRO A 178 10.96 1.86 -17.77
CA PRO A 178 12.04 0.88 -17.74
C PRO A 178 12.20 0.15 -16.40
N TRP A 179 11.68 0.73 -15.30
CA TRP A 179 11.68 0.12 -13.96
C TRP A 179 10.41 -0.68 -13.66
N PHE A 180 9.39 -0.62 -14.52
CA PHE A 180 8.17 -1.39 -14.36
C PHE A 180 8.40 -2.80 -14.91
N ASP A 181 9.34 -3.51 -14.30
CA ASP A 181 9.85 -4.78 -14.79
C ASP A 181 9.91 -5.82 -13.67
N ARG A 182 9.88 -7.09 -14.09
CA ARG A 182 9.86 -8.22 -13.16
C ARG A 182 11.13 -8.30 -12.31
N GLU A 183 12.31 -7.99 -12.86
CA GLU A 183 13.57 -8.11 -12.14
C GLU A 183 13.67 -7.03 -11.05
N ALA A 184 13.23 -5.81 -11.31
CA ALA A 184 13.14 -4.75 -10.31
C ALA A 184 12.25 -5.16 -9.14
N PHE A 185 11.01 -5.59 -9.41
CA PHE A 185 10.05 -5.96 -8.35
C PHE A 185 10.52 -7.17 -7.53
N LEU A 186 10.99 -8.24 -8.18
CA LEU A 186 11.51 -9.42 -7.47
C LEU A 186 12.85 -9.14 -6.78
N GLY A 187 13.69 -8.29 -7.38
CA GLY A 187 14.98 -7.88 -6.83
C GLY A 187 14.83 -7.15 -5.50
N LEU A 188 13.92 -6.16 -5.43
CA LEU A 188 13.62 -5.49 -4.17
C LEU A 188 13.07 -6.48 -3.14
N ALA A 189 12.10 -7.31 -3.52
CA ALA A 189 11.54 -8.31 -2.62
C ALA A 189 12.60 -9.29 -2.09
N ARG A 190 13.60 -9.63 -2.92
CA ARG A 190 14.71 -10.51 -2.54
C ARG A 190 15.61 -9.87 -1.49
N ILE A 191 15.95 -8.59 -1.66
CA ILE A 191 16.75 -7.81 -0.71
C ILE A 191 16.04 -7.76 0.64
N ARG A 192 14.75 -7.37 0.65
CA ARG A 192 13.94 -7.31 1.87
C ARG A 192 13.77 -8.67 2.55
N GLY A 193 13.69 -9.75 1.76
CA GLY A 193 13.68 -11.10 2.31
C GLY A 193 14.92 -11.42 3.15
N ILE A 194 16.12 -10.98 2.73
CA ILE A 194 17.36 -11.19 3.50
C ILE A 194 17.25 -10.53 4.88
N GLU A 195 16.70 -9.32 4.94
CA GLU A 195 16.59 -8.51 6.16
C GLU A 195 15.70 -9.16 7.23
N CYS A 196 14.76 -10.02 6.84
CA CYS A 196 13.85 -10.71 7.77
C CYS A 196 14.03 -12.24 7.82
N HIS A 197 15.12 -12.78 7.27
CA HIS A 197 15.39 -14.22 7.16
C HIS A 197 14.33 -15.01 6.35
N ALA A 198 13.80 -14.41 5.30
CA ALA A 198 12.94 -15.05 4.29
C ALA A 198 13.61 -15.06 2.91
N ARG A 199 13.00 -15.76 1.95
CA ARG A 199 13.48 -15.69 0.55
C ARG A 199 13.08 -14.37 -0.10
N TYR A 200 11.81 -14.00 0.00
CA TYR A 200 11.26 -12.72 -0.46
C TYR A 200 10.45 -12.09 0.67
N ALA A 201 10.33 -10.77 0.65
CA ALA A 201 9.41 -10.03 1.52
C ALA A 201 9.02 -8.70 0.89
N GLU A 202 7.84 -8.21 1.23
CA GLU A 202 7.57 -6.77 1.22
C GLU A 202 8.00 -6.17 2.56
N ALA A 203 8.33 -4.89 2.56
CA ALA A 203 8.84 -4.21 3.72
C ALA A 203 8.15 -2.86 3.92
N PHE A 204 8.06 -2.46 5.18
CA PHE A 204 7.26 -1.33 5.62
C PHE A 204 7.98 -0.53 6.70
N TYR A 205 7.65 0.76 6.77
CA TYR A 205 8.01 1.66 7.85
C TYR A 205 6.87 1.73 8.87
N LEU A 206 7.14 1.21 10.05
CA LEU A 206 6.30 1.30 11.23
C LEU A 206 6.76 2.47 12.09
N HIS A 207 5.90 3.46 12.29
CA HIS A 207 6.21 4.64 13.10
C HIS A 207 6.01 4.39 14.60
N LYS A 208 4.86 3.83 14.98
CA LYS A 208 4.51 3.50 16.35
C LYS A 208 3.66 2.23 16.41
N LEU A 209 3.80 1.47 17.49
CA LEU A 209 3.07 0.24 17.78
C LEU A 209 2.75 0.22 19.28
N ALA A 210 1.51 -0.11 19.63
CA ALA A 210 1.13 -0.41 21.01
C ALA A 210 1.28 -1.92 21.25
N LEU A 211 1.83 -2.30 22.40
CA LEU A 211 1.97 -3.70 22.81
C LEU A 211 0.99 -4.01 23.93
N ASP A 212 0.21 -5.06 23.74
CA ASP A 212 -0.50 -5.72 24.83
C ASP A 212 0.16 -7.07 25.10
N LEU A 213 1.01 -7.11 26.12
CA LEU A 213 1.70 -8.32 26.55
C LEU A 213 0.96 -9.07 27.67
N ALA A 214 -0.14 -8.50 28.16
CA ALA A 214 -1.01 -9.18 29.12
C ALA A 214 -2.06 -10.05 28.43
N GLY A 215 -2.35 -9.79 27.15
CA GLY A 215 -3.26 -10.57 26.32
C GLY A 215 -4.72 -10.31 26.64
N GLY A 216 -5.09 -9.02 26.77
CA GLY A 216 -6.45 -8.57 27.07
C GLY A 216 -7.49 -8.96 26.03
#